data_AF-A0AA39UT31-F1
#
_entry.id   AF-A0AA39UT31-F1
#
_cell.length_a   1.000
_cell.length_b   1.000
_cell.length_c   1.000
_cell.angle_alpha   90.00
_cell.angle_beta   90.00
_cell.angle_gamma   90.00
#
_symmetry.space_group_name_H-M   'P 1'
#
loop_
_entity.id
_entity.type
_entity.pdbx_description
1 polymer ?
#
loop_
_entity_poly.entity_id
_entity_poly.type
_entity_poly.pdbx_seq_one_letter_code
_entity_poly.pdbx_strand_id
1 'polypeptide(L)'
;MIDLELVEWMMNEVHGVCSMIVTDLQTGERYLNMDYFILSTLSDDMPPELVISYNIACQWHKNFFAQISQYPRSLCPTQLEWDILYLVPKFHLPAHVLKCHDNFSFNFSARVGHTDASTKEMGPGACRDTLDDHFGDHNWRKIIILADTLCSQLKDTVEARLEHVEEFIGYKDALWVEHSEYVDSWRQMVLLWESDRTQQNPFSPTLHSVTENAMHLELAREEQNVSAVEIQHDVSPSELIAQGLLLEEAQAWLQYDINALGPHSTDLQCTKVQTQENRLGHKIEAWISVHMVYMPRTALLHAHDDDRRKFGVTVQPSKIPLYLPSTTLKLNAIDSLTQSTILDNEWHLRLAQANDVLAVL
;
A
#
# COMPACT_ATOMS: atom_id res chain seq x y z
N MET A 1 4.71 17.93 -27.15
CA MET A 1 4.41 16.63 -26.52
C MET A 1 2.90 16.61 -26.43
N ILE A 2 2.25 15.86 -27.31
CA ILE A 2 0.81 15.62 -27.21
C ILE A 2 0.74 14.42 -26.27
N ASP A 3 0.21 14.62 -25.07
CA ASP A 3 -0.07 13.50 -24.17
C ASP A 3 -1.17 12.66 -24.85
N LEU A 4 -0.77 11.52 -25.41
CA LEU A 4 -1.68 10.48 -25.87
C LEU A 4 -2.12 9.72 -24.64
N GLU A 5 -3.16 10.21 -23.98
CA GLU A 5 -3.82 9.47 -22.92
C GLU A 5 -4.79 8.48 -23.57
N LEU A 6 -4.42 7.21 -23.47
CA LEU A 6 -5.30 6.11 -23.80
C LEU A 6 -6.46 6.15 -22.79
N VAL A 7 -7.64 6.58 -23.24
CA VAL A 7 -8.86 6.30 -22.49
C VAL A 7 -9.29 4.89 -22.86
N GLU A 8 -8.91 3.93 -22.02
CA GLU A 8 -9.28 2.54 -22.19
C GLU A 8 -10.73 2.33 -21.71
N TRP A 9 -11.65 2.13 -22.66
CA TRP A 9 -13.05 1.81 -22.36
C TRP A 9 -13.23 0.29 -22.35
N MET A 10 -13.53 -0.27 -21.17
CA MET A 10 -14.08 -1.61 -21.08
C MET A 10 -15.35 -1.59 -20.22
N MET A 11 -16.49 -1.70 -20.89
CA MET A 11 -17.75 -2.11 -20.25
C MET A 11 -17.68 -3.61 -19.99
N ASN A 12 -17.33 -3.99 -18.77
CA ASN A 12 -17.44 -5.36 -18.33
C ASN A 12 -18.80 -5.56 -17.67
N GLU A 13 -19.71 -6.20 -18.39
CA GLU A 13 -20.72 -7.05 -17.75
C GLU A 13 -20.92 -8.35 -18.52
N VAL A 14 -21.38 -9.35 -17.77
CA VAL A 14 -21.61 -10.76 -18.11
C VAL A 14 -22.53 -10.98 -19.32
N HIS A 15 -23.12 -9.92 -19.90
CA HIS A 15 -24.14 -10.01 -20.95
C HIS A 15 -23.89 -9.21 -22.24
N GLY A 16 -22.65 -8.84 -22.51
CA GLY A 16 -22.20 -8.63 -23.90
C GLY A 16 -22.14 -7.18 -24.37
N VAL A 17 -21.18 -6.98 -25.26
CA VAL A 17 -20.72 -5.73 -25.89
C VAL A 17 -19.89 -4.83 -24.96
N CYS A 18 -18.56 -4.94 -25.10
CA CYS A 18 -17.67 -3.83 -24.77
C CYS A 18 -17.21 -3.19 -26.08
N SER A 19 -17.59 -1.93 -26.25
CA SER A 19 -17.11 -1.07 -27.32
C SER A 19 -15.89 -0.31 -26.81
N MET A 20 -14.75 -0.49 -27.48
CA MET A 20 -13.52 0.25 -27.19
C MET A 20 -13.49 1.45 -28.13
N ILE A 21 -13.58 2.66 -27.57
CA ILE A 21 -13.63 3.92 -28.34
C ILE A 21 -12.41 4.74 -28.00
N VAL A 22 -11.58 5.07 -28.98
CA VAL A 22 -10.39 5.89 -28.77
C VAL A 22 -10.51 7.21 -29.50
N THR A 23 -10.04 8.28 -28.86
CA THR A 23 -10.16 9.64 -29.37
C THR A 23 -8.95 10.47 -29.02
N ASP A 24 -8.55 11.34 -29.96
CA ASP A 24 -7.46 12.27 -29.75
C ASP A 24 -7.98 13.51 -29.02
N LEU A 25 -7.31 13.87 -27.93
CA LEU A 25 -7.56 15.12 -27.23
C LEU A 25 -6.77 16.26 -27.91
N GLN A 26 -7.43 17.38 -28.19
CA GLN A 26 -6.85 18.50 -28.92
C GLN A 26 -5.65 19.15 -28.20
N THR A 27 -5.66 19.22 -26.85
CA THR A 27 -4.53 19.58 -25.97
C THR A 27 -4.95 19.35 -24.51
N GLY A 28 -4.34 18.37 -23.83
CA GLY A 28 -4.59 18.01 -22.43
C GLY A 28 -6.00 17.47 -22.16
N GLU A 29 -6.21 16.98 -20.94
CA GLU A 29 -7.52 16.50 -20.45
C GLU A 29 -8.48 17.68 -20.25
N ARG A 30 -9.51 17.77 -21.10
CA ARG A 30 -10.62 18.72 -20.91
C ARG A 30 -11.90 17.94 -20.65
N TYR A 31 -12.56 18.24 -19.54
CA TYR A 31 -13.84 17.61 -19.18
C TYR A 31 -14.87 17.70 -20.29
N LEU A 32 -14.97 18.82 -21.00
CA LEU A 32 -15.91 18.99 -22.12
C LEU A 32 -15.71 17.96 -23.24
N ASN A 33 -14.47 17.54 -23.50
CA ASN A 33 -14.21 16.49 -24.49
C ASN A 33 -14.74 15.16 -23.96
N MET A 34 -14.38 14.82 -22.72
CA MET A 34 -14.81 13.57 -22.07
C MET A 34 -16.32 13.45 -21.93
N ASP A 35 -16.99 14.54 -21.52
CA ASP A 35 -18.44 14.63 -21.45
C ASP A 35 -19.06 14.34 -22.81
N TYR A 36 -18.60 15.01 -23.88
CA TYR A 36 -19.13 14.80 -25.21
C TYR A 36 -19.00 13.35 -25.66
N PHE A 37 -17.83 12.72 -25.44
CA PHE A 37 -17.61 11.33 -25.83
C PHE A 37 -18.50 10.36 -25.07
N ILE A 38 -18.58 10.53 -23.75
CA ILE A 38 -19.44 9.69 -22.93
C ILE A 38 -20.89 9.86 -23.28
N LEU A 39 -21.38 11.09 -23.34
CA LEU A 39 -22.78 11.37 -23.62
C LEU A 39 -23.18 10.91 -25.02
N SER A 40 -22.29 11.06 -26.01
CA SER A 40 -22.53 10.52 -27.36
C SER A 40 -22.64 9.00 -27.34
N THR A 41 -21.80 8.31 -26.57
CA THR A 41 -21.84 6.85 -26.43
C THR A 41 -23.09 6.38 -25.67
N LEU A 42 -23.46 7.08 -24.60
CA LEU A 42 -24.65 6.77 -23.80
C LEU A 42 -25.96 7.13 -24.52
N SER A 43 -25.90 7.84 -25.65
CA SER A 43 -27.07 8.13 -26.48
C SER A 43 -27.46 6.94 -27.36
N ASP A 44 -26.57 5.96 -27.53
CA ASP A 44 -26.84 4.71 -28.23
C ASP A 44 -27.52 3.67 -27.30
N ASP A 45 -27.86 2.49 -27.84
CA ASP A 45 -28.49 1.41 -27.08
C ASP A 45 -27.46 0.73 -26.16
N MET A 46 -27.39 1.21 -24.92
CA MET A 46 -26.43 0.77 -23.90
C MET A 46 -27.14 0.00 -22.77
N PRO A 47 -26.44 -0.97 -22.13
CA PRO A 47 -27.00 -1.70 -21.01
C PRO A 47 -27.32 -0.77 -19.81
N PRO A 48 -28.17 -1.24 -18.87
CA PRO A 48 -28.56 -0.44 -17.71
C PRO A 48 -27.37 -0.20 -16.77
N GLU A 49 -26.58 -1.22 -16.44
CA GLU A 49 -25.40 -1.10 -15.57
C GLU A 49 -24.13 -0.90 -16.43
N LEU A 50 -23.34 0.13 -16.11
CA LEU A 50 -22.17 0.51 -16.90
C LEU A 50 -20.93 0.72 -16.03
N VAL A 51 -19.76 0.44 -16.61
CA VAL A 51 -18.48 0.79 -16.02
C VAL A 51 -17.79 1.79 -16.94
N ILE A 52 -17.43 2.95 -16.38
CA ILE A 52 -16.64 3.98 -17.03
C ILE A 52 -15.24 3.97 -16.41
N SER A 53 -14.24 3.65 -17.22
CA SER A 53 -12.84 3.71 -16.83
C SER A 53 -12.18 4.94 -17.44
N TYR A 54 -11.56 5.77 -16.62
CA TYR A 54 -10.87 6.97 -17.08
C TYR A 54 -9.77 7.37 -16.08
N ASN A 55 -8.62 7.84 -16.57
CA ASN A 55 -7.44 8.18 -15.76
C ASN A 55 -7.79 9.11 -14.61
N ILE A 56 -8.57 10.15 -14.86
CA ILE A 56 -9.05 11.06 -13.81
C ILE A 56 -10.54 10.91 -13.52
N ALA A 57 -11.10 9.70 -13.70
CA ALA A 57 -12.49 9.40 -13.39
C ALA A 57 -12.86 9.88 -11.98
N CYS A 58 -11.98 9.67 -10.98
CA CYS A 58 -12.19 10.07 -9.59
C CYS A 58 -12.35 11.59 -9.36
N GLN A 59 -11.94 12.41 -10.32
CA GLN A 59 -12.13 13.86 -10.30
C GLN A 59 -13.31 14.28 -11.18
N TRP A 60 -13.35 13.74 -12.40
CA TRP A 60 -14.31 14.11 -13.43
C TRP A 60 -15.75 13.76 -13.08
N HIS A 61 -16.02 12.52 -12.63
CA HIS A 61 -17.39 12.02 -12.40
C HIS A 61 -18.20 12.89 -11.44
N LYS A 62 -17.54 13.53 -10.46
CA LYS A 62 -18.18 14.32 -9.40
C LYS A 62 -19.11 15.43 -9.91
N ASN A 63 -18.83 15.97 -11.09
CA ASN A 63 -19.64 17.02 -11.69
C ASN A 63 -20.35 16.57 -12.97
N PHE A 64 -20.12 15.33 -13.42
CA PHE A 64 -20.57 14.85 -14.72
C PHE A 64 -22.10 14.96 -14.85
N PHE A 65 -22.87 14.39 -13.93
CA PHE A 65 -24.34 14.45 -13.97
C PHE A 65 -24.90 15.87 -13.84
N ALA A 66 -24.25 16.74 -13.05
CA ALA A 66 -24.63 18.15 -12.96
C ALA A 66 -24.41 18.89 -14.30
N GLN A 67 -23.37 18.51 -15.04
CA GLN A 67 -23.01 19.11 -16.33
C GLN A 67 -23.91 18.65 -17.49
N ILE A 68 -24.57 17.50 -17.41
CA ILE A 68 -25.49 16.97 -18.45
C ILE A 68 -26.53 18.02 -18.86
N SER A 69 -27.02 18.83 -17.92
CA SER A 69 -28.00 19.91 -18.17
C SER A 69 -27.53 20.98 -19.16
N GLN A 70 -26.23 21.09 -19.40
CA GLN A 70 -25.63 22.05 -20.33
C GLN A 70 -25.59 21.53 -21.76
N TYR A 71 -25.81 20.23 -21.97
CA TYR A 71 -25.77 19.57 -23.27
C TYR A 71 -27.17 19.51 -23.91
N PRO A 72 -27.24 19.42 -25.26
CA PRO A 72 -28.50 19.21 -25.96
C PRO A 72 -29.23 17.96 -25.46
N ARG A 73 -30.57 17.98 -25.47
CA ARG A 73 -31.40 16.84 -25.04
C ARG A 73 -31.11 15.53 -25.79
N SER A 74 -30.58 15.61 -27.00
CA SER A 74 -30.18 14.44 -27.79
C SER A 74 -28.99 13.68 -27.20
N LEU A 75 -28.22 14.33 -26.31
CA LEU A 75 -27.08 13.75 -25.60
C LEU A 75 -27.39 13.44 -24.14
N CYS A 76 -28.65 13.55 -23.71
CA CYS A 76 -29.03 13.16 -22.35
C CYS A 76 -29.11 11.64 -22.27
N PRO A 77 -28.32 10.99 -21.40
CA PRO A 77 -28.35 9.55 -21.24
C PRO A 77 -29.66 9.10 -20.57
N THR A 78 -30.01 7.84 -20.76
CA THR A 78 -31.12 7.20 -20.03
C THR A 78 -30.70 6.71 -18.65
N GLN A 79 -29.41 6.43 -18.48
CA GLN A 79 -28.80 5.99 -17.23
C GLN A 79 -28.78 7.10 -16.18
N LEU A 80 -28.95 6.69 -14.92
CA LEU A 80 -28.84 7.53 -13.74
C LEU A 80 -27.44 7.40 -13.13
N GLU A 81 -27.12 8.27 -12.17
CA GLU A 81 -25.78 8.31 -11.59
C GLU A 81 -25.38 7.01 -10.90
N TRP A 82 -26.34 6.33 -10.26
CA TRP A 82 -26.13 5.05 -9.59
C TRP A 82 -26.06 3.86 -10.55
N ASP A 83 -26.37 4.04 -11.83
CA ASP A 83 -26.27 2.99 -12.85
C ASP A 83 -24.84 2.90 -13.41
N ILE A 84 -23.96 3.86 -13.06
CA ILE A 84 -22.62 3.99 -13.63
C ILE A 84 -21.56 3.85 -12.53
N LEU A 85 -20.70 2.84 -12.65
CA LEU A 85 -19.51 2.67 -11.84
C LEU A 85 -18.30 3.35 -12.49
N TYR A 86 -17.64 4.24 -11.77
CA TYR A 86 -16.44 4.92 -12.25
C TYR A 86 -15.18 4.30 -11.67
N LEU A 87 -14.22 3.93 -12.53
CA LEU A 87 -12.95 3.33 -12.13
C LEU A 87 -11.78 4.05 -12.80
N VAL A 88 -10.59 3.88 -12.22
CA VAL A 88 -9.33 4.40 -12.77
C VAL A 88 -8.48 3.22 -13.23
N PRO A 89 -7.94 3.25 -14.46
CA PRO A 89 -7.09 2.18 -14.97
C PRO A 89 -5.95 1.85 -14.01
N LYS A 90 -5.66 0.56 -13.87
CA LYS A 90 -4.68 0.04 -12.89
C LYS A 90 -3.28 0.65 -13.02
N PHE A 91 -2.86 0.99 -14.23
CA PHE A 91 -1.56 1.62 -14.47
C PHE A 91 -1.51 3.08 -13.95
N HIS A 92 -2.62 3.80 -14.06
CA HIS A 92 -2.70 5.20 -13.61
C HIS A 92 -3.03 5.33 -12.13
N LEU A 93 -3.78 4.37 -11.57
CA LEU A 93 -4.22 4.38 -10.19
C LEU A 93 -3.09 4.64 -9.16
N PRO A 94 -1.87 4.05 -9.29
CA PRO A 94 -0.72 4.34 -8.44
C PRO A 94 -0.37 5.83 -8.28
N ALA A 95 -0.60 6.64 -9.32
CA ALA A 95 -0.29 8.07 -9.29
C ALA A 95 -1.35 8.91 -8.53
N HIS A 96 -2.45 8.31 -8.09
CA HIS A 96 -3.50 9.00 -7.35
C HIS A 96 -3.28 8.91 -5.83
N VAL A 97 -3.98 9.76 -5.09
CA VAL A 97 -4.01 9.70 -3.61
C VAL A 97 -4.66 8.40 -3.13
N LEU A 98 -4.30 7.92 -1.94
CA LEU A 98 -4.75 6.64 -1.38
C LEU A 98 -6.27 6.46 -1.40
N LYS A 99 -7.04 7.51 -1.09
CA LYS A 99 -8.51 7.47 -1.18
C LYS A 99 -9.02 7.06 -2.56
N CYS A 100 -8.30 7.42 -3.63
CA CYS A 100 -8.66 7.02 -4.99
C CYS A 100 -8.27 5.57 -5.27
N HIS A 101 -7.11 5.11 -4.77
CA HIS A 101 -6.68 3.71 -4.89
C HIS A 101 -7.78 2.77 -4.42
N ASP A 102 -8.35 3.04 -3.25
CA ASP A 102 -9.31 2.09 -2.68
C ASP A 102 -10.67 2.16 -3.39
N ASN A 103 -11.13 3.38 -3.72
CA ASN A 103 -12.50 3.59 -4.18
C ASN A 103 -12.69 3.49 -5.70
N PHE A 104 -11.61 3.59 -6.49
CA PHE A 104 -11.66 3.54 -7.96
C PHE A 104 -10.87 2.35 -8.53
N SER A 105 -10.44 1.42 -7.68
CA SER A 105 -9.77 0.19 -8.09
C SER A 105 -10.73 -0.84 -8.67
N PHE A 106 -10.32 -1.43 -9.79
CA PHE A 106 -10.94 -2.62 -10.34
C PHE A 106 -10.87 -3.82 -9.38
N ASN A 107 -9.81 -3.93 -8.57
CA ASN A 107 -9.62 -5.06 -7.65
C ASN A 107 -10.63 -5.05 -6.49
N PHE A 108 -11.17 -3.88 -6.15
CA PHE A 108 -12.11 -3.69 -5.02
C PHE A 108 -13.54 -3.40 -5.50
N SER A 109 -13.83 -3.75 -6.76
CA SER A 109 -15.12 -3.51 -7.38
C SER A 109 -15.74 -4.84 -7.77
N ALA A 110 -16.98 -5.05 -7.36
CA ALA A 110 -17.74 -6.23 -7.75
C ALA A 110 -18.06 -6.18 -9.24
N ARG A 111 -18.21 -7.37 -9.85
CA ARG A 111 -18.71 -7.55 -11.24
C ARG A 111 -17.82 -6.99 -12.35
N VAL A 112 -16.58 -6.58 -12.05
CA VAL A 112 -15.62 -6.13 -13.08
C VAL A 112 -14.52 -7.16 -13.33
N GLY A 113 -14.18 -7.35 -14.61
CA GLY A 113 -13.02 -8.15 -15.03
C GLY A 113 -11.71 -7.38 -14.94
N HIS A 114 -10.59 -8.10 -15.02
CA HIS A 114 -9.25 -7.51 -15.11
C HIS A 114 -8.97 -6.98 -16.53
N THR A 115 -8.33 -5.82 -16.61
CA THR A 115 -7.95 -5.17 -17.88
C THR A 115 -6.43 -5.06 -17.98
N ASP A 116 -5.85 -5.66 -19.01
CA ASP A 116 -4.42 -5.53 -19.35
C ASP A 116 -4.30 -5.00 -20.79
N ALA A 117 -4.14 -3.70 -20.95
CA ALA A 117 -3.67 -3.12 -22.21
C ALA A 117 -2.59 -2.06 -21.95
N SER A 118 -1.52 -2.11 -22.73
CA SER A 118 -0.44 -1.13 -22.69
C SER A 118 0.00 -0.85 -24.13
N THR A 119 0.10 0.43 -24.48
CA THR A 119 0.62 0.87 -25.77
C THR A 119 1.87 1.71 -25.55
N LYS A 120 2.96 1.35 -26.23
CA LYS A 120 4.27 2.01 -26.14
C LYS A 120 4.50 2.99 -27.29
N GLU A 121 5.34 4.00 -27.06
CA GLU A 121 5.73 5.11 -27.95
C GLU A 121 5.77 4.79 -29.46
N MET A 122 4.86 5.42 -30.20
CA MET A 122 4.87 5.54 -31.66
C MET A 122 4.68 7.00 -32.05
N GLY A 123 5.15 7.41 -33.24
CA GLY A 123 4.85 8.74 -33.78
C GLY A 123 3.34 8.92 -34.01
N PRO A 124 2.77 10.15 -33.92
CA PRO A 124 1.32 10.35 -33.83
C PRO A 124 0.49 9.71 -34.96
N GLY A 125 0.97 9.77 -36.21
CA GLY A 125 0.29 9.15 -37.35
C GLY A 125 0.37 7.62 -37.31
N ALA A 126 1.56 7.07 -37.09
CA ALA A 126 1.76 5.63 -36.97
C ALA A 126 1.01 5.03 -35.76
N CYS A 127 0.92 5.80 -34.67
CA CYS A 127 0.13 5.43 -33.51
C CYS A 127 -1.35 5.30 -33.87
N ARG A 128 -1.93 6.33 -34.51
CA ARG A 128 -3.34 6.32 -34.92
C ARG A 128 -3.67 5.15 -35.84
N ASP A 129 -2.88 4.96 -36.90
CA ASP A 129 -3.12 3.87 -37.87
C ASP A 129 -3.00 2.50 -37.19
N THR A 130 -2.02 2.33 -36.30
CA THR A 130 -1.82 1.09 -35.54
C THR A 130 -2.97 0.83 -34.57
N LEU A 131 -3.47 1.86 -33.88
CA LEU A 131 -4.61 1.76 -32.97
C LEU A 131 -5.90 1.43 -33.73
N ASP A 132 -6.19 2.13 -34.83
CA ASP A 132 -7.37 1.88 -35.65
C ASP A 132 -7.35 0.45 -36.23
N ASP A 133 -6.21 -0.03 -36.73
CA ASP A 133 -6.06 -1.39 -37.25
C ASP A 133 -6.24 -2.44 -36.13
N HIS A 134 -5.59 -2.24 -34.97
CA HIS A 134 -5.69 -3.18 -33.85
C HIS A 134 -7.08 -3.20 -33.23
N PHE A 135 -7.69 -2.05 -32.98
CA PHE A 135 -9.04 -1.96 -32.42
C PHE A 135 -10.08 -2.44 -33.42
N GLY A 136 -9.91 -2.16 -34.71
CA GLY A 136 -10.75 -2.68 -35.78
C GLY A 136 -10.73 -4.21 -35.82
N ASP A 137 -9.55 -4.83 -35.87
CA ASP A 137 -9.41 -6.29 -35.82
C ASP A 137 -9.96 -6.86 -34.50
N HIS A 138 -9.62 -6.26 -33.36
CA HIS A 138 -10.08 -6.72 -32.05
C HIS A 138 -11.60 -6.69 -31.93
N ASN A 139 -12.23 -5.56 -32.30
CA ASN A 139 -13.68 -5.40 -32.28
C ASN A 139 -14.37 -6.39 -33.22
N TRP A 140 -13.86 -6.55 -34.45
CA TRP A 140 -14.37 -7.54 -35.39
C TRP A 140 -14.28 -8.97 -34.83
N ARG A 141 -13.08 -9.39 -34.41
CA ARG A 141 -12.83 -10.72 -33.85
C ARG A 141 -13.68 -10.98 -32.63
N LYS A 142 -13.86 -9.97 -31.78
CA LYS A 142 -14.76 -10.05 -30.63
C LYS A 142 -16.17 -10.34 -31.09
N ILE A 143 -16.74 -9.57 -32.02
CA ILE A 143 -18.11 -9.80 -32.52
C ILE A 143 -18.28 -11.22 -33.08
N ILE A 144 -17.34 -11.70 -33.90
CA ILE A 144 -17.48 -13.00 -34.56
C ILE A 144 -17.20 -14.21 -33.65
N ILE A 145 -16.37 -14.07 -32.61
CA ILE A 145 -15.96 -15.19 -31.74
C ILE A 145 -16.65 -15.12 -30.36
N LEU A 146 -17.28 -14.01 -29.98
CA LEU A 146 -17.87 -13.81 -28.64
C LEU A 146 -18.78 -14.96 -28.23
N ALA A 147 -19.67 -15.41 -29.11
CA ALA A 147 -20.59 -16.51 -28.82
C ALA A 147 -19.85 -17.81 -28.49
N ASP A 148 -18.82 -18.15 -29.28
CA ASP A 148 -18.02 -19.36 -29.09
C ASP A 148 -17.14 -19.26 -27.83
N THR A 149 -16.51 -18.10 -27.58
CA THR A 149 -15.74 -17.84 -26.36
C THR A 149 -16.60 -17.97 -25.12
N LEU A 150 -17.77 -17.32 -25.09
CA LEU A 150 -18.69 -17.41 -23.95
C LEU A 150 -19.19 -18.85 -23.75
N CYS A 151 -19.49 -19.58 -24.83
CA CYS A 151 -19.89 -20.99 -24.73
C CYS A 151 -18.77 -21.87 -24.17
N SER A 152 -17.51 -21.65 -24.57
CA SER A 152 -16.36 -22.39 -24.04
C SER A 152 -16.13 -22.05 -22.57
N GLN A 153 -16.04 -20.76 -22.24
CA GLN A 153 -15.83 -20.28 -20.88
C GLN A 153 -16.95 -20.73 -19.94
N LEU A 154 -18.21 -20.80 -20.41
CA LEU A 154 -19.31 -21.32 -19.60
C LEU A 154 -19.09 -22.79 -19.23
N LYS A 155 -18.60 -23.63 -20.15
CA LYS A 155 -18.30 -25.04 -19.85
C LYS A 155 -17.19 -25.16 -18.81
N ASP A 156 -16.09 -24.45 -19.04
CA ASP A 156 -14.93 -24.43 -18.14
C ASP A 156 -15.34 -23.92 -16.75
N THR A 157 -16.16 -22.86 -16.70
CA THR A 157 -16.69 -22.28 -15.46
C THR A 157 -17.61 -23.25 -14.73
N VAL A 158 -18.50 -23.96 -15.44
CA VAL A 158 -19.41 -24.93 -14.82
C VAL A 158 -18.65 -26.12 -14.24
N GLU A 159 -17.59 -26.57 -14.91
CA GLU A 159 -16.70 -27.63 -14.41
C GLU A 159 -15.94 -27.16 -13.17
N ALA A 160 -15.24 -26.02 -13.26
CA ALA A 160 -14.47 -25.46 -12.15
C ALA A 160 -15.32 -25.01 -10.95
N ARG A 161 -16.61 -24.71 -11.17
CA ARG A 161 -17.52 -24.25 -10.11
C ARG A 161 -17.62 -25.25 -8.96
N LEU A 162 -17.59 -26.56 -9.23
CA LEU A 162 -17.71 -27.56 -8.17
C LEU A 162 -16.52 -27.47 -7.20
N GLU A 163 -15.30 -27.42 -7.74
CA GLU A 163 -14.07 -27.30 -6.97
C GLU A 163 -14.03 -25.96 -6.21
N HIS A 164 -14.29 -24.84 -6.89
CA HIS A 164 -14.27 -23.52 -6.26
C HIS A 164 -15.30 -23.37 -5.13
N VAL A 165 -16.50 -23.97 -5.29
CA VAL A 165 -17.53 -23.93 -4.24
C VAL A 165 -17.09 -24.77 -3.04
N GLU A 166 -16.52 -25.96 -3.27
CA GLU A 166 -16.01 -26.81 -2.19
C GLU A 166 -14.87 -26.13 -1.43
N GLU A 167 -13.88 -25.58 -2.14
CA GLU A 167 -12.76 -24.82 -1.56
C GLU A 167 -13.24 -23.61 -0.76
N PHE A 168 -14.18 -22.83 -1.31
CA PHE A 168 -14.74 -21.67 -0.64
C PHE A 168 -15.49 -22.05 0.64
N ILE A 169 -16.34 -23.09 0.59
CA ILE A 169 -17.07 -23.57 1.77
C ILE A 169 -16.09 -24.08 2.82
N GLY A 170 -15.10 -24.89 2.43
CA GLY A 170 -14.08 -25.43 3.33
C GLY A 170 -13.29 -24.32 4.01
N TYR A 171 -12.82 -23.32 3.25
CA TYR A 171 -12.11 -22.17 3.78
C TYR A 171 -12.98 -21.33 4.73
N LYS A 172 -14.23 -21.04 4.32
CA LYS A 172 -15.19 -20.31 5.13
C LYS A 172 -15.47 -21.04 6.44
N ASP A 173 -15.74 -22.34 6.40
CA ASP A 173 -16.07 -23.13 7.58
C ASP A 173 -14.87 -23.21 8.53
N ALA A 174 -13.65 -23.40 8.01
CA ALA A 174 -12.43 -23.40 8.82
C ALA A 174 -12.22 -22.06 9.56
N LEU A 175 -12.39 -20.93 8.87
CA LEU A 175 -12.31 -19.60 9.49
C LEU A 175 -13.44 -19.37 10.50
N TRP A 176 -14.64 -19.88 10.22
CA TRP A 176 -15.82 -19.68 11.07
C TRP A 176 -15.64 -20.31 12.45
N VAL A 177 -14.94 -21.45 12.56
CA VAL A 177 -14.73 -22.15 13.85
C VAL A 177 -14.10 -21.24 14.90
N GLU A 178 -13.13 -20.41 14.50
CA GLU A 178 -12.37 -19.55 15.43
C GLU A 178 -12.81 -18.08 15.38
N HIS A 179 -13.41 -17.64 14.27
CA HIS A 179 -13.62 -16.22 13.99
C HIS A 179 -15.00 -15.88 13.41
N SER A 180 -16.04 -16.64 13.77
CA SER A 180 -17.43 -16.46 13.30
C SER A 180 -17.90 -15.00 13.27
N GLU A 181 -17.77 -14.29 14.40
CA GLU A 181 -18.21 -12.90 14.54
C GLU A 181 -17.50 -11.95 13.57
N TYR A 182 -16.19 -12.16 13.35
CA TYR A 182 -15.40 -11.35 12.41
C TYR A 182 -15.77 -11.64 10.95
N VAL A 183 -15.98 -12.91 10.61
CA VAL A 183 -16.38 -13.31 9.25
C VAL A 183 -17.75 -12.72 8.89
N ASP A 184 -18.72 -12.81 9.80
CA ASP A 184 -20.06 -12.26 9.58
C ASP A 184 -20.04 -10.72 9.51
N SER A 185 -19.30 -10.07 10.41
CA SER A 185 -19.10 -8.62 10.40
C SER A 185 -18.47 -8.14 9.09
N TRP A 186 -17.37 -8.78 8.67
CA TRP A 186 -16.68 -8.43 7.43
C TRP A 186 -17.56 -8.61 6.20
N ARG A 187 -18.26 -9.74 6.12
CA ARG A 187 -19.22 -9.99 5.04
C ARG A 187 -20.29 -8.91 4.97
N GLN A 188 -20.82 -8.48 6.12
CA GLN A 188 -21.82 -7.42 6.17
C GLN A 188 -21.24 -6.09 5.68
N MET A 189 -20.00 -5.74 6.04
CA MET A 189 -19.34 -4.53 5.55
C MET A 189 -19.16 -4.57 4.03
N VAL A 190 -18.71 -5.69 3.47
CA VAL A 190 -18.56 -5.86 2.01
C VAL A 190 -19.90 -5.73 1.29
N LEU A 191 -20.95 -6.43 1.76
CA LEU A 191 -22.27 -6.35 1.14
C LEU A 191 -22.87 -4.94 1.18
N LEU A 192 -22.71 -4.22 2.30
CA LEU A 192 -23.16 -2.83 2.41
C LEU A 192 -22.40 -1.93 1.43
N TRP A 193 -21.09 -2.06 1.36
CA TRP A 193 -20.24 -1.30 0.45
C TRP A 193 -20.52 -1.58 -1.03
N GLU A 194 -20.71 -2.84 -1.40
CA GLU A 194 -21.06 -3.23 -2.77
C GLU A 194 -22.44 -2.73 -3.18
N SER A 195 -23.38 -2.63 -2.23
CA SER A 195 -24.71 -2.06 -2.47
C SER A 195 -24.73 -0.53 -2.51
N ASP A 196 -23.84 0.12 -1.74
CA ASP A 196 -23.76 1.56 -1.60
C ASP A 196 -22.29 1.98 -1.39
N ARG A 197 -21.67 2.44 -2.48
CA ARG A 197 -20.27 2.92 -2.47
C ARG A 197 -20.11 4.31 -1.84
N THR A 198 -21.14 4.86 -1.21
CA THR A 198 -21.02 6.03 -0.33
C THR A 198 -20.67 5.64 1.11
N GLN A 199 -20.81 4.35 1.46
CA GLN A 199 -20.45 3.82 2.78
C GLN A 199 -18.94 3.80 3.00
N GLN A 200 -18.47 3.29 4.15
CA GLN A 200 -17.04 3.09 4.35
C GLN A 200 -16.56 1.89 3.52
N ASN A 201 -15.49 2.08 2.75
CA ASN A 201 -14.85 1.01 2.01
C ASN A 201 -14.14 0.06 2.98
N PRO A 202 -14.53 -1.23 3.08
CA PRO A 202 -13.91 -2.18 3.99
C PRO A 202 -12.49 -2.55 3.56
N PHE A 203 -12.16 -2.41 2.27
CA PHE A 203 -10.83 -2.74 1.74
C PHE A 203 -9.81 -1.62 1.96
N SER A 204 -10.27 -0.41 2.31
CA SER A 204 -9.38 0.68 2.68
C SER A 204 -8.62 0.33 3.97
N PRO A 205 -7.28 0.45 3.98
CA PRO A 205 -6.51 0.28 5.21
C PRO A 205 -7.03 1.24 6.28
N THR A 206 -7.38 0.71 7.44
CA THR A 206 -7.76 1.50 8.63
C THR A 206 -6.55 2.06 9.36
N LEU A 207 -5.35 2.00 8.74
CA LEU A 207 -4.10 2.51 9.27
C LEU A 207 -4.15 4.04 9.39
N HIS A 208 -4.80 4.51 10.45
CA HIS A 208 -4.48 5.79 11.06
C HIS A 208 -3.30 5.56 11.98
N SER A 209 -2.12 5.51 11.39
CA SER A 209 -0.89 5.41 12.14
C SER A 209 -0.10 6.69 12.05
N VAL A 210 0.27 7.19 13.22
CA VAL A 210 1.36 8.15 13.36
C VAL A 210 2.60 7.48 12.76
N THR A 211 3.16 8.08 11.70
CA THR A 211 4.41 7.61 11.10
C THR A 211 5.55 7.76 12.09
N GLU A 212 6.65 7.03 11.90
CA GLU A 212 7.83 7.16 12.77
C GLU A 212 8.29 8.61 12.85
N ASN A 213 8.39 9.30 11.70
CA ASN A 213 8.73 10.72 11.63
C ASN A 213 7.73 11.65 12.35
N ALA A 214 6.43 11.36 12.26
CA ALA A 214 5.42 12.13 12.98
C ALA A 214 5.51 11.89 14.49
N MET A 215 5.85 10.67 14.91
CA MET A 215 6.06 10.32 16.32
C MET A 215 7.28 11.03 16.89
N HIS A 216 8.39 11.03 16.15
CA HIS A 216 9.59 11.80 16.51
C HIS A 216 9.28 13.29 16.73
N LEU A 217 8.50 13.89 15.83
CA LEU A 217 8.12 15.30 15.94
C LEU A 217 7.25 15.56 17.18
N GLU A 218 6.34 14.64 17.52
CA GLU A 218 5.49 14.78 18.69
C GLU A 218 6.28 14.65 19.99
N LEU A 219 7.13 13.63 20.11
CA LEU A 219 8.00 13.45 21.28
C LEU A 219 8.92 14.65 21.50
N ALA A 220 9.50 15.21 20.43
CA ALA A 220 10.33 16.41 20.53
C ALA A 220 9.55 17.65 21.01
N ARG A 221 8.26 17.77 20.66
CA ARG A 221 7.39 18.86 21.15
C ARG A 221 7.00 18.66 22.61
N GLU A 222 6.71 17.43 23.03
CA GLU A 222 6.39 17.10 24.41
C GLU A 222 7.58 17.45 25.33
N GLU A 223 8.79 17.07 24.94
CA GLU A 223 10.02 17.36 25.68
C GLU A 223 10.29 18.87 25.79
N GLN A 224 9.95 19.68 24.78
CA GLN A 224 10.07 21.15 24.86
C GLN A 224 9.16 21.77 25.93
N ASN A 225 8.04 21.11 26.26
CA ASN A 225 7.04 21.61 27.21
C ASN A 225 7.28 21.16 28.65
N VAL A 226 8.23 20.25 28.91
CA VAL A 226 8.56 19.76 30.25
C VAL A 226 9.60 20.69 30.90
N SER A 227 9.20 21.43 31.94
CA SER A 227 10.03 22.41 32.65
C SER A 227 10.73 21.86 33.91
N ALA A 228 10.69 20.55 34.17
CA ALA A 228 11.14 19.97 35.45
C ALA A 228 12.44 19.19 35.31
N VAL A 229 13.47 19.61 36.06
CA VAL A 229 14.72 18.91 36.44
C VAL A 229 15.02 17.63 35.64
N GLU A 230 15.28 17.78 34.34
CA GLU A 230 15.76 16.69 33.50
C GLU A 230 17.28 16.71 33.42
N ILE A 231 17.86 15.54 33.23
CA ILE A 231 19.30 15.39 33.01
C ILE A 231 19.65 16.16 31.74
N GLN A 232 20.41 17.24 31.89
CA GLN A 232 20.81 18.11 30.80
C GLN A 232 21.92 17.42 29.99
N HIS A 233 21.55 16.75 28.91
CA HIS A 233 22.47 16.18 27.93
C HIS A 233 22.10 16.72 26.53
N ASP A 234 23.05 16.70 25.60
CA ASP A 234 22.84 17.15 24.21
C ASP A 234 21.87 16.24 23.41
N VAL A 235 21.43 15.12 23.98
CA VAL A 235 20.58 14.11 23.35
C VAL A 235 19.39 13.89 24.26
N SER A 236 18.17 14.09 23.78
CA SER A 236 16.97 13.91 24.60
C SER A 236 16.63 12.42 24.82
N PRO A 237 15.80 12.08 25.81
CA PRO A 237 15.39 10.70 26.06
C PRO A 237 14.75 10.02 24.84
N SER A 238 13.81 10.69 24.14
CA SER A 238 13.18 10.12 22.94
C SER A 238 14.18 9.89 21.80
N GLU A 239 15.09 10.84 21.57
CA GLU A 239 16.14 10.74 20.56
C GLU A 239 17.12 9.60 20.88
N LEU A 240 17.49 9.42 22.16
CA LEU A 240 18.32 8.30 22.59
C LEU A 240 17.65 6.96 22.25
N ILE A 241 16.36 6.81 22.55
CA ILE A 241 15.62 5.57 22.27
C ILE A 241 15.54 5.32 20.77
N ALA A 242 15.22 6.34 19.97
CA ALA A 242 15.16 6.19 18.53
C ALA A 242 16.52 5.80 17.92
N GLN A 243 17.62 6.42 18.38
CA GLN A 243 18.97 6.00 17.99
C GLN A 243 19.23 4.54 18.36
N GLY A 244 18.76 4.10 19.52
CA GLY A 244 18.86 2.70 19.96
C GLY A 244 18.10 1.73 19.06
N LEU A 245 16.89 2.09 18.61
CA LEU A 245 16.12 1.29 17.64
C LEU A 245 16.80 1.22 16.27
N LEU A 246 17.38 2.32 15.79
CA LEU A 246 18.18 2.31 14.56
C LEU A 246 19.44 1.44 14.68
N LEU A 247 20.05 1.38 15.87
CA LEU A 247 21.16 0.47 16.13
C LEU A 247 20.72 -0.99 16.16
N GLU A 248 19.55 -1.31 16.74
CA GLU A 248 18.95 -2.65 16.73
C GLU A 248 18.72 -3.13 15.30
N GLU A 249 18.16 -2.27 14.44
CA GLU A 249 17.98 -2.57 13.02
C GLU A 249 19.32 -2.77 12.30
N ALA A 250 20.31 -1.89 12.55
CA ALA A 250 21.64 -2.01 11.97
C ALA A 250 22.37 -3.30 12.41
N GLN A 251 22.14 -3.78 13.64
CA GLN A 251 22.64 -5.08 14.11
C GLN A 251 22.02 -6.23 13.32
N ALA A 252 20.70 -6.19 13.07
CA ALA A 252 20.01 -7.22 12.29
C ALA A 252 20.52 -7.27 10.83
N TRP A 253 20.68 -6.11 10.19
CA TRP A 253 21.24 -6.01 8.84
C TRP A 253 22.68 -6.50 8.77
N LEU A 254 23.53 -6.11 9.73
CA LEU A 254 24.91 -6.61 9.79
C LEU A 254 24.94 -8.13 9.98
N GLN A 255 24.06 -8.68 10.82
CA GLN A 255 23.99 -10.13 11.02
C GLN A 255 23.54 -10.86 9.75
N TYR A 256 22.61 -10.28 8.98
CA TYR A 256 22.21 -10.78 7.66
C TYR A 256 23.41 -10.77 6.69
N ASP A 257 24.14 -9.66 6.60
CA ASP A 257 25.31 -9.52 5.73
C ASP A 257 26.43 -10.50 6.11
N ILE A 258 26.68 -10.70 7.40
CA ILE A 258 27.63 -11.71 7.91
C ILE A 258 27.20 -13.12 7.50
N ASN A 259 25.92 -13.46 7.64
CA ASN A 259 25.40 -14.77 7.28
C ASN A 259 25.41 -15.01 5.77
N ALA A 260 25.33 -13.94 4.97
CA ALA A 260 25.44 -13.98 3.51
C ALA A 260 26.89 -14.21 3.03
N LEU A 261 27.90 -14.00 3.89
CA LEU A 261 29.28 -14.34 3.55
C LEU A 261 29.46 -15.87 3.55
N GLY A 262 29.90 -16.39 2.41
CA GLY A 262 30.22 -17.80 2.21
C GLY A 262 31.72 -18.07 2.19
N PRO A 263 32.14 -19.34 2.08
CA PRO A 263 33.55 -19.73 2.01
C PRO A 263 34.34 -19.12 0.83
N HIS A 264 33.63 -18.62 -0.18
CA HIS A 264 34.18 -18.04 -1.40
C HIS A 264 33.83 -16.55 -1.56
N SER A 265 33.48 -15.87 -0.47
CA SER A 265 33.23 -14.43 -0.50
C SER A 265 34.48 -13.67 -0.92
N THR A 266 34.29 -12.66 -1.77
CA THR A 266 35.38 -11.83 -2.29
C THR A 266 35.94 -10.91 -1.20
N ASP A 267 37.22 -10.54 -1.33
CA ASP A 267 37.85 -9.58 -0.41
C ASP A 267 37.07 -8.26 -0.31
N LEU A 268 36.43 -7.83 -1.41
CA LEU A 268 35.58 -6.65 -1.44
C LEU A 268 34.34 -6.81 -0.54
N GLN A 269 33.66 -7.97 -0.60
CA GLN A 269 32.52 -8.27 0.26
C GLN A 269 32.93 -8.35 1.73
N CYS A 270 34.03 -9.06 2.02
CA CYS A 270 34.58 -9.14 3.38
C CYS A 270 34.96 -7.76 3.93
N THR A 271 35.59 -6.91 3.12
CA THR A 271 35.95 -5.54 3.50
C THR A 271 34.73 -4.68 3.78
N LYS A 272 33.66 -4.82 2.99
CA LYS A 272 32.40 -4.10 3.20
C LYS A 272 31.79 -4.45 4.56
N VAL A 273 31.66 -5.74 4.87
CA VAL A 273 31.12 -6.22 6.14
C VAL A 273 32.00 -5.77 7.31
N GLN A 274 33.32 -5.90 7.21
CA GLN A 274 34.24 -5.44 8.26
C GLN A 274 34.14 -3.93 8.51
N THR A 275 33.96 -3.13 7.45
CA THR A 275 33.80 -1.68 7.57
C THR A 275 32.49 -1.32 8.26
N GLN A 276 31.40 -2.03 7.95
CA GLN A 276 30.10 -1.87 8.58
C GLN A 276 30.15 -2.27 10.06
N GLU A 277 30.83 -3.38 10.37
CA GLU A 277 31.08 -3.85 11.73
C GLU A 277 31.80 -2.78 12.57
N ASN A 278 32.93 -2.25 12.08
CA ASN A 278 33.68 -1.22 12.80
C ASN A 278 32.86 0.06 13.04
N ARG A 279 32.13 0.52 12.02
CA ARG A 279 31.26 1.69 12.12
C ARG A 279 30.14 1.49 13.14
N LEU A 280 29.51 0.31 13.13
CA LEU A 280 28.45 -0.02 14.08
C LEU A 280 29.00 -0.10 15.51
N GLY A 281 30.16 -0.74 15.71
CA GLY A 281 30.81 -0.83 17.01
C GLY A 281 31.05 0.55 17.65
N HIS A 282 31.64 1.49 16.90
CA HIS A 282 31.87 2.84 17.40
C HIS A 282 30.57 3.60 17.73
N LYS A 283 29.51 3.41 16.93
CA LYS A 283 28.21 4.03 17.22
C LYS A 283 27.58 3.45 18.48
N ILE A 284 27.66 2.14 18.68
CA ILE A 284 27.15 1.47 19.88
C ILE A 284 27.91 1.96 21.12
N GLU A 285 29.24 2.05 21.08
CA GLU A 285 30.04 2.55 22.20
C GLU A 285 29.67 3.98 22.59
N ALA A 286 29.56 4.87 21.59
CA ALA A 286 29.13 6.25 21.80
C ALA A 286 27.72 6.32 22.40
N TRP A 287 26.78 5.53 21.86
CA TRP A 287 25.41 5.50 22.34
C TRP A 287 25.30 4.94 23.77
N ILE A 288 26.03 3.87 24.11
CA ILE A 288 26.08 3.31 25.47
C ILE A 288 26.53 4.36 26.50
N SER A 289 27.49 5.22 26.13
CA SER A 289 27.98 6.27 27.04
C SER A 289 26.89 7.26 27.45
N VAL A 290 25.98 7.60 26.53
CA VAL A 290 24.82 8.47 26.79
C VAL A 290 23.70 7.68 27.46
N HIS A 291 23.50 6.43 27.05
CA HIS A 291 22.48 5.53 27.59
C HIS A 291 22.61 5.33 29.11
N MET A 292 23.84 5.18 29.62
CA MET A 292 24.10 5.04 31.06
C MET A 292 23.75 6.29 31.86
N VAL A 293 23.64 7.47 31.24
CA VAL A 293 23.20 8.70 31.91
C VAL A 293 21.71 8.63 32.23
N TYR A 294 20.91 8.22 31.25
CA TYR A 294 19.45 8.13 31.38
C TYR A 294 18.98 6.84 32.08
N MET A 295 19.70 5.73 31.92
CA MET A 295 19.40 4.45 32.54
C MET A 295 20.62 3.86 33.27
N PRO A 296 21.03 4.41 34.43
CA PRO A 296 22.31 4.06 35.07
C PRO A 296 22.49 2.58 35.43
N ARG A 297 21.40 1.84 35.64
CA ARG A 297 21.47 0.40 35.92
C ARG A 297 21.96 -0.43 34.74
N THR A 298 21.91 0.09 33.51
CA THR A 298 22.49 -0.60 32.34
C THR A 298 24.00 -0.66 32.41
N ALA A 299 24.66 0.28 33.10
CA ALA A 299 26.10 0.22 33.36
C ALA A 299 26.49 -1.06 34.11
N LEU A 300 25.67 -1.51 35.06
CA LEU A 300 25.89 -2.77 35.79
C LEU A 300 25.70 -3.99 34.89
N LEU A 301 24.73 -3.95 33.98
CA LEU A 301 24.51 -5.04 33.01
C LEU A 301 25.69 -5.17 32.05
N HIS A 302 26.17 -4.05 31.51
CA HIS A 302 27.36 -4.03 30.66
C HIS A 302 28.62 -4.51 31.39
N ALA A 303 28.84 -4.06 32.63
CA ALA A 303 29.98 -4.52 33.43
C ALA A 303 29.93 -6.04 33.72
N HIS A 304 28.74 -6.57 34.03
CA HIS A 304 28.55 -8.00 34.24
C HIS A 304 28.81 -8.82 32.97
N ASP A 305 28.43 -8.30 31.80
CA ASP A 305 28.75 -8.93 30.51
C ASP A 305 30.24 -8.90 30.21
N ASP A 306 30.93 -7.81 30.54
CA ASP A 306 32.37 -7.69 30.38
C ASP A 306 33.11 -8.70 31.28
N ASP A 307 32.69 -8.86 32.53
CA ASP A 307 33.26 -9.84 33.47
C ASP A 307 33.05 -11.30 33.01
N ARG A 308 31.94 -11.59 32.34
CA ARG A 308 31.64 -12.92 31.79
C ARG A 308 32.42 -13.24 30.52
N ARG A 309 33.02 -12.25 29.86
CA ARG A 309 33.77 -12.49 28.62
C ARG A 309 35.07 -13.23 28.92
N LYS A 310 35.37 -14.21 28.08
CA LYS A 310 36.68 -14.88 28.09
C LYS A 310 37.73 -13.88 27.63
N PHE A 311 38.86 -13.84 28.34
CA PHE A 311 39.98 -12.96 28.00
C PHE A 311 40.43 -13.17 26.55
N GLY A 312 40.49 -12.08 25.77
CA GLY A 312 40.90 -12.09 24.36
C GLY A 312 39.81 -12.37 23.32
N VAL A 313 38.54 -12.50 23.73
CA VAL A 313 37.41 -12.66 22.79
C VAL A 313 36.69 -11.32 22.58
N THR A 314 36.82 -10.75 21.38
CA THR A 314 36.06 -9.55 20.97
C THR A 314 34.61 -9.94 20.67
N VAL A 315 33.65 -9.20 21.23
CA VAL A 315 32.23 -9.37 20.90
C VAL A 315 31.94 -8.68 19.58
N GLN A 316 31.29 -9.40 18.66
CA GLN A 316 30.84 -8.82 17.40
C GLN A 316 29.79 -7.73 17.67
N PRO A 317 29.90 -6.54 17.06
CA PRO A 317 28.93 -5.46 17.16
C PRO A 317 27.47 -5.86 16.94
N SER A 318 27.18 -6.84 16.06
CA SER A 318 25.82 -7.38 15.85
C SER A 318 25.21 -8.10 17.05
N LYS A 319 26.04 -8.45 18.06
CA LYS A 319 25.65 -9.25 19.24
C LYS A 319 25.77 -8.48 20.55
N ILE A 320 26.19 -7.22 20.51
CA ILE A 320 26.29 -6.40 21.72
C ILE A 320 24.85 -6.09 22.20
N PRO A 321 24.46 -6.46 23.43
CA PRO A 321 23.13 -6.14 23.92
C PRO A 321 23.00 -4.63 24.13
N LEU A 322 22.02 -4.01 23.48
CA LEU A 322 21.75 -2.57 23.60
C LEU A 322 21.02 -2.21 24.90
N TYR A 323 20.34 -3.19 25.52
CA TYR A 323 19.56 -2.98 26.75
C TYR A 323 18.55 -1.83 26.65
N LEU A 324 17.78 -1.81 25.56
CA LEU A 324 16.64 -0.90 25.41
C LEU A 324 15.64 -1.04 26.59
N PRO A 325 14.85 -0.01 26.90
CA PRO A 325 13.96 0.06 28.07
C PRO A 325 13.12 -1.21 28.29
N SER A 326 12.52 -1.74 27.23
CA SER A 326 11.72 -2.95 27.21
C SER A 326 12.50 -4.20 27.62
N THR A 327 13.78 -4.28 27.24
CA THR A 327 14.70 -5.37 27.63
C THR A 327 15.12 -5.22 29.08
N THR A 328 15.48 -4.01 29.51
CA THR A 328 15.86 -3.74 30.90
C THR A 328 14.71 -3.95 31.88
N LEU A 329 13.47 -3.67 31.48
CA LEU A 329 12.28 -3.96 32.27
C LEU A 329 12.15 -5.47 32.51
N LYS A 330 12.32 -6.30 31.46
CA LYS A 330 12.31 -7.78 31.59
C LYS A 330 13.41 -8.31 32.51
N LEU A 331 14.54 -7.61 32.58
CA LEU A 331 15.67 -7.94 33.46
C LEU A 331 15.54 -7.37 34.88
N ASN A 332 14.42 -6.71 35.22
CA ASN A 332 14.21 -5.98 36.48
C ASN A 332 15.31 -4.92 36.75
N ALA A 333 15.92 -4.40 35.68
CA ALA A 333 16.95 -3.37 35.74
C ALA A 333 16.34 -1.96 35.76
N ILE A 334 15.04 -1.81 35.56
CA ILE A 334 14.29 -0.55 35.64
C ILE A 334 12.98 -0.79 36.40
N ASP A 335 12.53 0.20 37.16
CA ASP A 335 11.22 0.20 37.82
C ASP A 335 10.20 0.95 36.96
N SER A 336 9.15 0.26 36.55
CA SER A 336 8.09 0.80 35.69
C SER A 336 7.37 2.00 36.30
N LEU A 337 7.39 2.15 37.63
CA LEU A 337 6.74 3.27 38.33
C LEU A 337 7.55 4.57 38.30
N THR A 338 8.87 4.50 38.07
CA THR A 338 9.75 5.68 38.14
C THR A 338 10.31 6.10 36.79
N GLN A 339 10.25 5.23 35.78
CA GLN A 339 10.77 5.48 34.42
C GLN A 339 9.73 5.19 33.34
N SER A 340 8.44 5.41 33.62
CA SER A 340 7.34 5.16 32.67
C SER A 340 7.53 5.93 31.36
N THR A 341 7.98 7.18 31.40
CA THR A 341 8.15 8.02 30.21
C THR A 341 9.08 7.41 29.17
N ILE A 342 10.21 6.83 29.59
CA ILE A 342 11.18 6.22 28.65
C ILE A 342 10.60 4.94 28.03
N LEU A 343 9.85 4.17 28.81
CA LEU A 343 9.16 2.96 28.34
C LEU A 343 8.03 3.31 27.36
N ASP A 344 7.26 4.34 27.65
CA ASP A 344 6.19 4.85 26.80
C ASP A 344 6.75 5.40 25.49
N ASN A 345 7.88 6.12 25.53
CA ASN A 345 8.57 6.59 24.33
C ASN A 345 9.03 5.43 23.43
N GLU A 346 9.63 4.37 24.00
CA GLU A 346 10.01 3.19 23.21
C GLU A 346 8.77 2.50 22.61
N TRP A 347 7.70 2.35 23.40
CA TRP A 347 6.46 1.73 22.93
C TRP A 347 5.87 2.51 21.74
N HIS A 348 5.76 3.83 21.86
CA HIS A 348 5.24 4.69 20.81
C HIS A 348 6.09 4.65 19.54
N LEU A 349 7.42 4.70 19.66
CA LEU A 349 8.33 4.60 18.52
C LEU A 349 8.22 3.23 17.84
N ARG A 350 8.19 2.12 18.60
CA ARG A 350 8.02 0.77 18.04
C ARG A 350 6.68 0.59 17.35
N LEU A 351 5.60 1.16 17.90
CA LEU A 351 4.28 1.14 17.26
C LEU A 351 4.31 1.92 15.93
N ALA A 352 4.94 3.09 15.91
CA ALA A 352 5.09 3.89 14.70
C ALA A 352 5.95 3.18 13.63
N GLN A 353 7.05 2.52 14.03
CA GLN A 353 7.86 1.67 13.15
C GLN A 353 7.05 0.51 12.56
N ALA A 354 6.29 -0.21 13.39
CA ALA A 354 5.44 -1.31 12.91
C ALA A 354 4.43 -0.81 11.87
N ASN A 355 3.87 0.37 12.09
CA ASN A 355 2.94 0.98 11.16
C ASN A 355 3.59 1.37 9.82
N ASP A 356 4.80 1.95 9.86
CA ASP A 356 5.53 2.31 8.63
C ASP A 356 5.91 1.05 7.84
N VAL A 357 6.30 -0.04 8.53
CA VAL A 357 6.55 -1.34 7.89
C VAL A 357 5.27 -1.90 7.27
N LEU A 358 4.15 -1.88 7.99
CA LEU A 358 2.86 -2.37 7.48
C LEU A 358 2.34 -1.55 6.29
N ALA A 359 2.67 -0.26 6.22
CA ALA A 359 2.29 0.60 5.10
C ALA A 359 3.09 0.34 3.81
N VAL A 360 4.25 -0.32 3.91
CA VAL A 360 5.12 -0.67 2.77
C VAL A 360 4.88 -2.09 2.26
N LEU A 361 4.21 -2.95 3.05
CA LEU A 361 3.74 -4.27 2.64
C LEU A 361 2.51 -4.17 1.73
#